data_AF-A0A1G3MZN1-F1
#
_entry.id   AF-A0A1G3MZN1-F1
#
_cell.length_a   1.000
_cell.length_b   1.000
_cell.length_c   1.000
_cell.angle_alpha   90.00
_cell.angle_beta   90.00
_cell.angle_gamma   90.00
#
_symmetry.space_group_name_H-M   'P 1'
#
loop_
_entity.id
_entity.type
_entity.pdbx_description
1 polymer ?
#
loop_
_entity_poly.entity_id
_entity_poly.type
_entity_poly.pdbx_seq_one_letter_code
_entity_poly.pdbx_strand_id
1 'polypeptide(L)'
;SRTGNGRKNMVRSLEDSLKRLGTDYLDLYWAHTADGVTPLEEILRAFDDLLRAGKILHAGLSNFPAWRIARADLLAELRGWAPLAGIQFEYSLAERSAERELLPMAEALGLGAALWSPLGGGLLTGKYRAGTTEGRLSGLGTLVRTENSPRETAILDALQAVAMELEASPTQVAIAWLRERAARSSTSLIPILGPRTREQLDATLGALQLAPSAEQLARLEAASAVAPGTPHEQIAGQLPAVLGGHPDFRLPSIPVA
;
A
#
# COMPACT_ATOMS: atom_id res chain seq x y z
N SER A 1 3.47 24.65 17.49
CA SER A 1 2.75 23.72 16.59
C SER A 1 2.47 22.40 17.32
N ARG A 2 1.33 21.74 17.01
CA ARG A 2 1.01 20.37 17.47
C ARG A 2 1.24 19.27 16.40
N THR A 3 1.76 19.65 15.24
CA THR A 3 1.86 18.83 14.03
C THR A 3 3.31 18.70 13.54
N GLY A 4 3.59 17.68 12.72
CA GLY A 4 4.93 17.35 12.20
C GLY A 4 5.58 16.18 12.93
N ASN A 5 6.64 15.64 12.34
CA ASN A 5 7.33 14.43 12.79
C ASN A 5 8.47 14.69 13.79
N GLY A 6 8.68 15.94 14.19
CA GLY A 6 9.69 16.26 15.20
C GLY A 6 9.43 15.55 16.54
N ARG A 7 10.50 15.22 17.26
CA ARG A 7 10.49 14.42 18.50
C ARG A 7 9.45 14.89 19.52
N LYS A 8 9.37 16.21 19.75
CA LYS A 8 8.41 16.83 20.66
C LYS A 8 6.96 16.43 20.33
N ASN A 9 6.63 16.38 19.05
CA ASN A 9 5.30 16.06 18.58
C ASN A 9 5.06 14.55 18.60
N MET A 10 6.03 13.73 18.21
CA MET A 10 5.92 12.27 18.28
C MET A 10 5.62 11.81 19.70
N VAL A 11 6.41 12.24 20.69
CA VAL A 11 6.21 11.87 22.11
C VAL A 11 4.80 12.28 22.57
N ARG A 12 4.44 13.56 22.39
CA ARG A 12 3.12 14.05 22.83
C ARG A 12 1.97 13.32 22.14
N SER A 13 2.07 13.10 20.83
CA SER A 13 1.03 12.42 20.05
C SER A 13 0.89 10.95 20.45
N LEU A 14 1.99 10.29 20.82
CA LEU A 14 1.96 8.94 21.37
C LEU A 14 1.25 8.90 22.72
N GLU A 15 1.64 9.75 23.68
CA GLU A 15 0.98 9.80 25.00
C GLU A 15 -0.54 10.05 24.88
N ASP A 16 -0.92 11.00 24.03
CA ASP A 16 -2.32 11.31 23.76
C ASP A 16 -3.05 10.09 23.16
N SER A 17 -2.37 9.29 22.33
CA SER A 17 -2.93 8.08 21.71
C SER A 17 -3.08 6.93 22.70
N LEU A 18 -2.04 6.66 23.49
CA LEU A 18 -2.05 5.65 24.57
C LEU A 18 -3.19 5.91 25.55
N LYS A 19 -3.36 7.16 25.98
CA LYS A 19 -4.47 7.59 26.84
C LYS A 19 -5.85 7.31 26.23
N ARG A 20 -6.04 7.59 24.94
CA ARG A 20 -7.33 7.36 24.25
C ARG A 20 -7.62 5.87 24.05
N LEU A 21 -6.58 5.07 23.79
CA LEU A 21 -6.70 3.64 23.56
C LEU A 21 -6.77 2.84 24.86
N GLY A 22 -6.42 3.43 26.00
CA GLY A 22 -6.43 2.75 27.30
C GLY A 22 -5.38 1.65 27.41
N THR A 23 -4.22 1.86 26.79
CA THR A 23 -3.09 0.92 26.77
C THR A 23 -1.79 1.68 27.07
N ASP A 24 -0.77 0.96 27.52
CA ASP A 24 0.56 1.50 27.84
C ASP A 24 1.53 1.43 26.64
N TYR A 25 1.19 0.65 25.61
CA TYR A 25 2.00 0.50 24.41
C TYR A 25 1.17 0.36 23.12
N LEU A 26 1.80 0.59 21.97
CA LEU A 26 1.28 0.27 20.64
C LEU A 26 2.13 -0.80 19.97
N ASP A 27 1.51 -1.76 19.28
CA ASP A 27 2.27 -2.74 18.49
C ASP A 27 3.05 -2.06 17.35
N LEU A 28 2.43 -1.11 16.66
CA LEU A 28 3.03 -0.42 15.53
C LEU A 28 2.65 1.06 15.51
N TYR A 29 3.65 1.93 15.45
CA TYR A 29 3.48 3.38 15.40
C TYR A 29 4.03 3.97 14.10
N TRP A 30 3.20 4.79 13.44
CA TRP A 30 3.47 5.33 12.11
C TRP A 30 3.82 6.82 12.17
N ALA A 31 4.91 7.23 11.50
CA ALA A 31 5.01 8.60 11.02
C ALA A 31 4.10 8.75 9.79
N HIS A 32 3.03 9.54 9.90
CA HIS A 32 1.87 9.43 9.00
C HIS A 32 2.09 10.00 7.58
N THR A 33 2.94 11.01 7.44
CA THR A 33 3.26 11.68 6.16
C THR A 33 4.62 12.34 6.27
N ALA A 34 5.40 12.34 5.18
CA ALA A 34 6.65 13.08 5.12
C ALA A 34 6.37 14.59 5.22
N ASP A 35 6.82 15.22 6.31
CA ASP A 35 6.59 16.66 6.54
C ASP A 35 7.57 17.57 5.81
N GLY A 36 8.60 16.99 5.17
CA GLY A 36 9.61 17.72 4.39
C GLY A 36 10.60 18.54 5.22
N VAL A 37 10.44 18.62 6.54
CA VAL A 37 11.22 19.52 7.40
C VAL A 37 11.93 18.81 8.55
N THR A 38 11.42 17.67 9.03
CA THR A 38 12.10 16.91 10.07
C THR A 38 13.15 15.98 9.44
N PRO A 39 14.43 16.06 9.89
CA PRO A 39 15.48 15.14 9.44
C PRO A 39 15.14 13.69 9.79
N LEU A 40 15.52 12.75 8.91
CA LEU A 40 15.27 11.32 9.16
C LEU A 40 15.96 10.83 10.43
N GLU A 41 17.14 11.36 10.74
CA GLU A 41 17.90 11.07 11.95
C GLU A 41 17.11 11.41 13.22
N GLU A 42 16.36 12.52 13.21
CA GLU A 42 15.51 12.90 14.34
C GLU A 42 14.32 11.95 14.48
N ILE A 43 13.65 11.62 13.36
CA ILE A 43 12.51 10.69 13.32
C ILE A 43 12.93 9.31 13.83
N LEU A 44 14.01 8.75 13.28
CA LEU A 44 14.51 7.43 13.63
C LEU A 44 15.02 7.38 15.06
N ARG A 45 15.77 8.39 15.52
CA ARG A 45 16.19 8.45 16.92
C ARG A 45 14.99 8.55 17.87
N ALA A 46 13.95 9.29 17.48
CA ALA A 46 12.72 9.36 18.28
C ALA A 46 11.99 8.01 18.31
N PHE A 47 11.90 7.28 17.20
CA PHE A 47 11.39 5.91 17.23
C PHE A 47 12.22 5.02 18.16
N ASP A 48 13.55 4.99 18.01
CA ASP A 48 14.44 4.17 18.86
C ASP A 48 14.22 4.44 20.35
N ASP A 49 14.10 5.72 20.74
CA ASP A 49 13.82 6.10 22.13
C ASP A 49 12.43 5.63 22.61
N LEU A 50 11.41 5.69 21.75
CA LEU A 50 10.05 5.24 22.08
C LEU A 50 9.96 3.70 22.18
N LEU A 51 10.69 2.97 21.35
CA LEU A 51 10.84 1.52 21.45
C LEU A 51 11.56 1.13 22.74
N ARG A 52 12.70 1.78 23.05
CA ARG A 52 13.45 1.53 24.29
C ARG A 52 12.63 1.84 25.55
N ALA A 53 11.73 2.81 25.47
CA ALA A 53 10.80 3.13 26.54
C ALA A 53 9.64 2.11 26.67
N GLY A 54 9.54 1.13 25.78
CA GLY A 54 8.47 0.12 25.77
C GLY A 54 7.10 0.66 25.36
N LYS A 55 7.03 1.88 24.80
CA LYS A 55 5.75 2.52 24.44
C LYS A 55 5.27 2.16 23.04
N ILE A 56 6.18 1.68 22.19
CA ILE A 56 5.86 1.10 20.89
C ILE A 56 6.70 -0.16 20.69
N LEU A 57 6.18 -1.19 20.02
CA LEU A 57 6.94 -2.40 19.70
C LEU A 57 7.64 -2.29 18.34
N HIS A 58 7.00 -1.62 17.38
CA HIS A 58 7.50 -1.43 16.03
C HIS A 58 7.21 -0.01 15.53
N ALA A 59 8.03 0.44 14.58
CA ALA A 59 7.89 1.71 13.90
C ALA A 59 7.73 1.52 12.39
N GLY A 60 7.02 2.44 11.74
CA GLY A 60 6.88 2.45 10.29
C GLY A 60 6.66 3.85 9.72
N LEU A 61 6.78 3.95 8.40
CA LEU A 61 6.62 5.20 7.65
C LEU A 61 5.42 5.11 6.70
N SER A 62 4.46 6.03 6.85
CA SER A 62 3.28 6.11 5.97
C SER A 62 3.41 7.30 5.02
N ASN A 63 3.16 7.08 3.74
CA ASN A 63 3.19 8.11 2.70
C ASN A 63 4.54 8.87 2.62
N PHE A 64 5.65 8.14 2.77
CA PHE A 64 7.00 8.64 2.47
C PHE A 64 7.40 8.21 1.06
N PRO A 65 8.15 9.04 0.31
CA PRO A 65 8.70 8.62 -0.98
C PRO A 65 9.77 7.55 -0.79
N ALA A 66 9.91 6.65 -1.76
CA ALA A 66 10.77 5.46 -1.66
C ALA A 66 12.22 5.78 -1.28
N TRP A 67 12.82 6.82 -1.88
CA TRP A 67 14.20 7.22 -1.57
C TRP A 67 14.40 7.64 -0.11
N ARG A 68 13.37 8.21 0.54
CA ARG A 68 13.46 8.57 1.98
C ARG A 68 13.36 7.34 2.85
N ILE A 69 12.56 6.36 2.45
CA ILE A 69 12.41 5.09 3.18
C ILE A 69 13.72 4.31 3.09
N ALA A 70 14.28 4.13 1.89
CA ALA A 70 15.56 3.45 1.69
C ALA A 70 16.69 4.11 2.49
N ARG A 71 16.76 5.45 2.49
CA ARG A 71 17.72 6.16 3.34
C ARG A 71 17.46 5.94 4.83
N ALA A 72 16.20 5.89 5.26
CA ALA A 72 15.86 5.71 6.66
C ALA A 72 16.23 4.31 7.17
N ASP A 73 15.97 3.30 6.34
CA ASP A 73 16.32 1.90 6.61
C ASP A 73 17.84 1.73 6.78
N LEU A 74 18.61 2.21 5.81
CA LEU A 74 20.08 2.22 5.87
C LEU A 74 20.61 2.98 7.11
N LEU A 75 20.01 4.13 7.44
CA LEU A 75 20.42 4.89 8.61
C LEU A 75 20.14 4.15 9.92
N ALA A 76 19.01 3.44 10.02
CA ALA A 76 18.69 2.64 11.20
C ALA A 76 19.73 1.52 11.39
N GLU A 77 20.07 0.82 10.31
CA GLU A 77 21.10 -0.23 10.31
C GLU A 77 22.47 0.33 10.73
N LEU A 78 22.97 1.36 10.04
CA LEU A 78 24.30 1.94 10.30
C LEU A 78 24.44 2.54 11.71
N ARG A 79 23.35 3.01 12.30
CA ARG A 79 23.34 3.60 13.65
C ARG A 79 23.04 2.60 14.75
N GLY A 80 22.72 1.35 14.41
CA GLY A 80 22.26 0.35 15.38
C GLY A 80 20.98 0.79 16.11
N TRP A 81 20.13 1.56 15.44
CA TRP A 81 18.81 1.91 15.94
C TRP A 81 17.80 0.82 15.56
N ALA A 82 16.66 0.83 16.23
CA ALA A 82 15.57 -0.07 15.89
C ALA A 82 15.24 -0.03 14.38
N PRO A 83 15.10 -1.20 13.71
CA PRO A 83 14.73 -1.26 12.31
C PRO A 83 13.30 -0.79 12.08
N LEU A 84 13.01 -0.34 10.86
CA LEU A 84 11.64 -0.09 10.42
C LEU A 84 10.96 -1.44 10.17
N ALA A 85 9.74 -1.62 10.69
CA ALA A 85 8.98 -2.85 10.47
C ALA A 85 8.18 -2.83 9.17
N GLY A 86 7.85 -1.64 8.67
CA GLY A 86 7.07 -1.53 7.45
C GLY A 86 6.76 -0.12 7.01
N ILE A 87 6.03 -0.07 5.90
CA ILE A 87 5.55 1.14 5.25
C ILE A 87 4.05 1.07 5.02
N GLN A 88 3.42 2.22 4.81
CA GLN A 88 1.98 2.30 4.53
C GLN A 88 1.72 3.28 3.39
N PHE A 89 0.93 2.87 2.39
CA PHE A 89 0.62 3.67 1.18
C PHE A 89 -0.67 3.19 0.50
N GLU A 90 -1.21 3.98 -0.44
CA GLU A 90 -2.40 3.59 -1.21
C GLU A 90 -2.05 2.49 -2.20
N TYR A 91 -2.83 1.41 -2.21
CA TYR A 91 -2.69 0.42 -3.27
C TYR A 91 -3.99 -0.35 -3.50
N SER A 92 -4.42 -0.38 -4.76
CA SER A 92 -5.61 -1.07 -5.23
C SER A 92 -5.56 -1.22 -6.76
N LEU A 93 -6.54 -1.89 -7.38
CA LEU A 93 -6.68 -1.85 -8.85
C LEU A 93 -6.82 -0.42 -9.39
N ALA A 94 -7.37 0.52 -8.61
CA ALA A 94 -7.49 1.92 -9.04
C ALA A 94 -6.16 2.69 -8.92
N GLU A 95 -5.33 2.34 -7.93
CA GLU A 95 -4.07 3.01 -7.62
C GLU A 95 -2.91 2.02 -7.58
N ARG A 96 -2.13 1.97 -8.67
CA ARG A 96 -0.99 1.06 -8.82
C ARG A 96 0.35 1.77 -8.95
N SER A 97 0.41 3.10 -8.74
CA SER A 97 1.66 3.86 -8.89
C SER A 97 2.78 3.39 -7.95
N ALA A 98 2.44 2.76 -6.82
CA ALA A 98 3.39 2.14 -5.91
C ALA A 98 4.28 1.06 -6.57
N GLU A 99 3.84 0.47 -7.68
CA GLU A 99 4.62 -0.52 -8.44
C GLU A 99 5.88 0.04 -9.09
N ARG A 100 5.97 1.37 -9.23
CA ARG A 100 7.17 2.01 -9.77
C ARG A 100 8.37 1.85 -8.84
N GLU A 101 8.16 2.11 -7.55
CA GLU A 101 9.25 2.33 -6.59
C GLU A 101 8.94 1.79 -5.19
N LEU A 102 7.74 2.05 -4.66
CA LEU A 102 7.42 1.70 -3.26
C LEU A 102 7.36 0.19 -3.03
N LEU A 103 6.69 -0.56 -3.91
CA LEU A 103 6.57 -2.01 -3.80
C LEU A 103 7.91 -2.72 -4.04
N PRO A 104 8.64 -2.44 -5.15
CA PRO A 104 9.96 -3.04 -5.35
C PRO A 104 10.94 -2.74 -4.22
N MET A 105 10.94 -1.51 -3.69
CA MET A 105 11.79 -1.14 -2.55
C MET A 105 11.38 -1.87 -1.27
N ALA A 106 10.09 -2.00 -0.98
CA ALA A 106 9.63 -2.76 0.20
C ALA A 106 10.01 -4.25 0.09
N GLU A 107 9.88 -4.83 -1.10
CA GLU A 107 10.30 -6.20 -1.41
C GLU A 107 11.82 -6.39 -1.27
N ALA A 108 12.62 -5.44 -1.74
CA ALA A 108 14.09 -5.48 -1.69
C ALA A 108 14.64 -5.32 -0.26
N LEU A 109 14.05 -4.41 0.53
CA LEU A 109 14.46 -4.11 1.90
C LEU A 109 13.79 -5.01 2.96
N GLY A 110 12.88 -5.91 2.55
CA GLY A 110 12.16 -6.79 3.45
C GLY A 110 11.18 -6.06 4.38
N LEU A 111 10.67 -4.90 3.97
CA LEU A 111 9.72 -4.10 4.74
C LEU A 111 8.29 -4.58 4.48
N GLY A 112 7.50 -4.81 5.53
CA GLY A 112 6.07 -5.09 5.37
C GLY A 112 5.32 -3.87 4.82
N ALA A 113 4.28 -4.08 4.02
CA ALA A 113 3.48 -3.00 3.45
C ALA A 113 2.01 -3.08 3.88
N ALA A 114 1.53 -2.04 4.55
CA ALA A 114 0.12 -1.87 4.86
C ALA A 114 -0.57 -1.01 3.79
N LEU A 115 -1.59 -1.54 3.14
CA LEU A 115 -2.18 -0.97 1.93
C LEU A 115 -3.52 -0.30 2.27
N TRP A 116 -3.56 1.02 2.27
CA TRP A 116 -4.81 1.75 2.53
C TRP A 116 -5.64 1.94 1.25
N SER A 117 -6.95 2.16 1.44
CA SER A 117 -7.96 2.21 0.36
C SER A 117 -7.90 1.05 -0.65
N PRO A 118 -7.98 -0.22 -0.18
CA PRO A 118 -7.95 -1.38 -1.07
C PRO A 118 -9.09 -1.42 -2.11
N LEU A 119 -10.16 -0.64 -1.88
CA LEU A 119 -11.31 -0.48 -2.79
C LEU A 119 -11.30 0.85 -3.56
N GLY A 120 -10.17 1.58 -3.57
CA GLY A 120 -10.01 2.84 -4.31
C GLY A 120 -11.03 3.91 -3.91
N GLY A 121 -11.23 4.12 -2.60
CA GLY A 121 -12.23 5.10 -2.14
C GLY A 121 -13.69 4.69 -2.33
N GLY A 122 -13.94 3.41 -2.60
CA GLY A 122 -15.27 2.87 -2.90
C GLY A 122 -15.54 2.71 -4.40
N LEU A 123 -14.65 3.21 -5.28
CA LEU A 123 -14.76 3.05 -6.73
C LEU A 123 -14.93 1.58 -7.14
N LEU A 124 -14.10 0.70 -6.57
CA LEU A 124 -14.07 -0.73 -6.91
C LEU A 124 -15.26 -1.53 -6.33
N THR A 125 -16.22 -0.85 -5.68
CA THR A 125 -17.50 -1.48 -5.31
C THR A 125 -18.50 -1.51 -6.47
N GLY A 126 -18.24 -0.77 -7.56
CA GLY A 126 -19.16 -0.63 -8.70
C GLY A 126 -20.36 0.28 -8.45
N LYS A 127 -20.54 0.80 -7.22
CA LYS A 127 -21.70 1.63 -6.83
C LYS A 127 -21.71 3.03 -7.47
N TYR A 128 -20.57 3.49 -7.98
CA TYR A 128 -20.39 4.84 -8.51
C TYR A 128 -20.26 4.88 -10.04
N ARG A 129 -20.76 3.85 -10.74
CA ARG A 129 -20.81 3.86 -12.21
C ARG A 129 -21.85 4.86 -12.72
N ALA A 130 -21.53 5.59 -13.77
CA ALA A 130 -22.43 6.56 -14.41
C ALA A 130 -22.91 7.74 -13.54
N GLY A 131 -22.05 8.28 -12.66
CA GLY A 131 -22.33 9.53 -11.96
C GLY A 131 -23.46 9.46 -10.93
N THR A 132 -23.87 8.27 -10.51
CA THR A 132 -24.77 8.11 -9.35
C THR A 132 -24.02 8.53 -8.09
N THR A 133 -24.41 9.66 -7.52
CA THR A 133 -23.86 10.22 -6.29
C THR A 133 -24.52 9.65 -5.03
N GLU A 134 -25.27 8.54 -5.15
CA GLU A 134 -25.90 7.89 -3.99
C GLU A 134 -24.86 7.12 -3.17
N GLY A 135 -24.17 7.87 -2.32
CA GLY A 135 -23.30 7.35 -1.28
C GLY A 135 -22.71 8.51 -0.48
N ARG A 136 -23.01 8.57 0.82
CA ARG A 136 -22.59 9.66 1.73
C ARG A 136 -21.07 9.78 1.96
N LEU A 137 -20.24 8.95 1.34
CA LEU A 137 -18.80 9.16 1.31
C LEU A 137 -18.43 10.47 0.59
N SER A 138 -19.36 11.11 -0.13
CA SER A 138 -19.24 12.47 -0.68
C SER A 138 -18.80 13.55 0.33
N GLY A 139 -18.94 13.31 1.64
CA GLY A 139 -18.44 14.20 2.70
C GLY A 139 -16.94 14.08 3.05
N LEU A 140 -16.22 13.08 2.51
CA LEU A 140 -14.79 12.83 2.79
C LEU A 140 -13.82 13.44 1.77
N GLY A 141 -14.32 14.21 0.78
CA GLY A 141 -13.46 14.85 -0.22
C GLY A 141 -12.61 13.85 -1.02
N THR A 142 -11.36 14.23 -1.30
CA THR A 142 -10.34 13.60 -2.18
C THR A 142 -10.13 12.09 -2.05
N LEU A 143 -10.70 11.44 -1.04
CA LEU A 143 -10.64 10.00 -0.81
C LEU A 143 -11.69 9.20 -1.58
N VAL A 144 -12.77 9.83 -2.07
CA VAL A 144 -13.76 9.15 -2.91
C VAL A 144 -13.39 9.33 -4.37
N ARG A 145 -13.06 8.22 -5.04
CA ARG A 145 -12.88 8.21 -6.49
C ARG A 145 -14.22 7.88 -7.14
N THR A 146 -14.63 8.70 -8.09
CA THR A 146 -15.73 8.40 -9.00
C THR A 146 -15.16 8.06 -10.37
N GLU A 147 -15.91 7.32 -11.17
CA GLU A 147 -15.53 6.99 -12.54
C GLU A 147 -15.50 8.27 -13.40
N ASN A 148 -14.31 8.85 -13.57
CA ASN A 148 -14.14 10.14 -14.25
C ASN A 148 -13.13 10.07 -15.41
N SER A 149 -12.55 8.91 -15.68
CA SER A 149 -11.53 8.73 -16.73
C SER A 149 -11.70 7.44 -17.51
N PRO A 150 -11.26 7.39 -18.77
CA PRO A 150 -11.29 6.15 -19.57
C PRO A 150 -10.56 4.98 -18.91
N ARG A 151 -9.51 5.27 -18.13
CA ARG A 151 -8.78 4.26 -17.35
C ARG A 151 -9.65 3.66 -16.25
N GLU A 152 -10.36 4.50 -15.48
CA GLU A 152 -11.27 4.02 -14.43
C GLU A 152 -12.42 3.20 -15.02
N THR A 153 -12.98 3.63 -16.15
CA THR A 153 -13.99 2.87 -16.89
C THR A 153 -13.47 1.48 -17.28
N ALA A 154 -12.29 1.40 -17.89
CA ALA A 154 -11.68 0.13 -18.29
C ALA A 154 -11.43 -0.81 -17.09
N ILE A 155 -10.98 -0.26 -15.95
CA ILE A 155 -10.79 -1.03 -14.70
C ILE A 155 -12.13 -1.61 -14.23
N LEU A 156 -13.19 -0.79 -14.21
CA LEU A 156 -14.50 -1.22 -13.74
C LEU A 156 -15.15 -2.23 -14.70
N ASP A 157 -14.96 -2.09 -16.01
CA ASP A 157 -15.41 -3.06 -17.00
C ASP A 157 -14.74 -4.43 -16.81
N ALA A 158 -13.41 -4.44 -16.68
CA ALA A 158 -12.67 -5.67 -16.42
C ALA A 158 -13.07 -6.32 -15.09
N LEU A 159 -13.20 -5.51 -14.04
CA LEU A 159 -13.62 -5.98 -12.72
C LEU A 159 -15.02 -6.58 -12.74
N GLN A 160 -15.97 -5.92 -13.40
CA GLN A 160 -17.33 -6.41 -13.53
C GLN A 160 -17.40 -7.71 -14.34
N ALA A 161 -16.65 -7.80 -15.44
CA ALA A 161 -16.61 -9.00 -16.26
C ALA A 161 -16.09 -10.22 -15.47
N VAL A 162 -14.97 -10.06 -14.75
CA VAL A 162 -14.43 -11.12 -13.89
C VAL A 162 -15.38 -11.46 -12.74
N ALA A 163 -16.04 -10.46 -12.15
CA ALA A 163 -17.04 -10.67 -11.10
C ALA A 163 -18.22 -11.53 -11.59
N MET A 164 -18.71 -11.30 -12.82
CA MET A 164 -19.76 -12.12 -13.41
C MET A 164 -19.31 -13.56 -13.67
N GLU A 165 -18.09 -13.76 -14.19
CA GLU A 165 -17.51 -15.09 -14.43
C GLU A 165 -17.33 -15.91 -13.15
N LEU A 166 -17.03 -15.24 -12.03
CA LEU A 166 -16.83 -15.86 -10.72
C LEU A 166 -18.11 -15.90 -9.87
N GLU A 167 -19.25 -15.46 -10.40
CA GLU A 167 -20.51 -15.31 -9.67
C GLU A 167 -20.35 -14.56 -8.33
N ALA A 168 -19.52 -13.50 -8.35
CA ALA A 168 -19.08 -12.77 -7.18
C ALA A 168 -19.36 -11.26 -7.31
N SER A 169 -19.21 -10.52 -6.21
CA SER A 169 -19.26 -9.05 -6.24
C SER A 169 -17.93 -8.44 -6.69
N PRO A 170 -17.93 -7.24 -7.32
CA PRO A 170 -16.72 -6.48 -7.63
C PRO A 170 -15.80 -6.27 -6.41
N THR A 171 -16.40 -6.09 -5.23
CA THR A 171 -15.66 -5.96 -3.96
C THR A 171 -14.88 -7.22 -3.64
N GLN A 172 -15.50 -8.40 -3.75
CA GLN A 172 -14.79 -9.67 -3.52
C GLN A 172 -13.66 -9.87 -4.52
N VAL A 173 -13.88 -9.58 -5.81
CA VAL A 173 -12.85 -9.74 -6.84
C VAL A 173 -11.67 -8.80 -6.62
N ALA A 174 -11.91 -7.53 -6.28
CA ALA A 174 -10.84 -6.56 -6.02
C ALA A 174 -9.96 -6.97 -4.82
N ILE A 175 -10.57 -7.50 -3.76
CA ILE A 175 -9.85 -7.98 -2.57
C ILE A 175 -9.14 -9.31 -2.84
N ALA A 176 -9.76 -10.21 -3.63
CA ALA A 176 -9.13 -11.44 -4.07
C ALA A 176 -7.87 -11.14 -4.92
N TRP A 177 -7.95 -10.18 -5.84
CA TRP A 177 -6.79 -9.71 -6.60
C TRP A 177 -5.65 -9.21 -5.69
N LEU A 178 -5.95 -8.41 -4.66
CA LEU A 178 -4.95 -7.95 -3.69
C LEU A 178 -4.31 -9.13 -2.93
N ARG A 179 -5.09 -10.15 -2.57
CA ARG A 179 -4.57 -11.35 -1.92
C ARG A 179 -3.65 -12.14 -2.85
N GLU A 180 -4.03 -12.32 -4.11
CA GLU A 180 -3.17 -12.97 -5.11
C GLU A 180 -1.90 -12.15 -5.41
N ARG A 181 -1.97 -10.83 -5.31
CA ARG A 181 -0.78 -9.95 -5.38
C ARG A 181 0.12 -10.12 -4.16
N ALA A 182 -0.46 -10.22 -2.96
CA ALA A 182 0.27 -10.48 -1.72
C ALA A 182 0.95 -11.85 -1.72
N ALA A 183 0.26 -12.89 -2.20
CA ALA A 183 0.79 -14.26 -2.29
C ALA A 183 2.01 -14.37 -3.24
N ARG A 184 2.13 -13.48 -4.22
CA ARG A 184 3.25 -13.41 -5.16
C ARG A 184 4.38 -12.47 -4.72
N SER A 185 4.19 -11.71 -3.64
CA SER A 185 5.19 -10.75 -3.17
C SER A 185 6.25 -11.44 -2.30
N SER A 186 7.49 -10.95 -2.34
CA SER A 186 8.56 -11.42 -1.43
C SER A 186 8.46 -10.84 -0.03
N THR A 187 7.56 -9.88 0.21
CA THR A 187 7.27 -9.29 1.52
C THR A 187 5.78 -9.37 1.85
N SER A 188 5.43 -9.08 3.11
CA SER A 188 4.04 -9.07 3.57
C SER A 188 3.29 -7.85 3.02
N LEU A 189 2.24 -8.07 2.24
CA LEU A 189 1.31 -7.02 1.81
C LEU A 189 -0.03 -7.19 2.55
N ILE A 190 -0.43 -6.22 3.36
CA ILE A 190 -1.58 -6.30 4.26
C ILE A 190 -2.60 -5.21 3.91
N PRO A 191 -3.75 -5.54 3.30
CA PRO A 191 -4.79 -4.56 3.02
C PRO A 191 -5.50 -4.09 4.29
N ILE A 192 -5.64 -2.78 4.46
CA ILE A 192 -6.39 -2.17 5.56
C ILE A 192 -7.85 -2.04 5.15
N LEU A 193 -8.69 -2.90 5.72
CA LEU A 193 -10.12 -2.93 5.46
C LEU A 193 -10.85 -1.86 6.30
N GLY A 194 -11.87 -1.23 5.73
CA GLY A 194 -12.65 -0.19 6.41
C GLY A 194 -14.17 -0.35 6.27
N PRO A 195 -14.77 -1.51 6.60
CA PRO A 195 -16.21 -1.69 6.52
C PRO A 195 -16.92 -0.88 7.61
N ARG A 196 -18.06 -0.29 7.27
CA ARG A 196 -18.94 0.44 8.20
C ARG A 196 -20.17 -0.37 8.64
N THR A 197 -20.46 -1.46 7.94
CA THR A 197 -21.55 -2.37 8.25
C THR A 197 -21.06 -3.81 8.21
N ARG A 198 -21.80 -4.72 8.86
CA ARG A 198 -21.47 -6.14 8.86
C ARG A 198 -21.51 -6.72 7.44
N GLU A 199 -22.48 -6.30 6.63
CA GLU A 199 -22.63 -6.76 5.24
C GLU A 199 -21.42 -6.35 4.39
N GLN A 200 -20.84 -5.17 4.63
CA GLN A 200 -19.60 -4.74 3.96
C GLN A 200 -18.39 -5.57 4.39
N LEU A 201 -18.31 -5.92 5.67
CA LEU A 201 -17.28 -6.81 6.18
C LEU A 201 -17.42 -8.20 5.58
N ASP A 202 -18.62 -8.78 5.61
CA ASP A 202 -18.93 -10.10 5.06
C ASP A 202 -18.63 -10.16 3.55
N ALA A 203 -18.99 -9.11 2.79
CA ALA A 203 -18.64 -8.99 1.38
C ALA A 203 -17.13 -8.96 1.15
N THR A 204 -16.38 -8.29 2.02
CA THR A 204 -14.91 -8.25 1.93
C THR A 204 -14.29 -9.62 2.27
N LEU A 205 -14.77 -10.27 3.33
CA LEU A 205 -14.30 -11.58 3.77
C LEU A 205 -14.67 -12.70 2.79
N GLY A 206 -15.78 -12.54 2.06
CA GLY A 206 -16.17 -13.45 0.99
C GLY A 206 -15.13 -13.55 -0.14
N ALA A 207 -14.20 -12.62 -0.23
CA ALA A 207 -13.07 -12.73 -1.16
C ALA A 207 -12.21 -13.97 -0.89
N LEU A 208 -12.13 -14.45 0.35
CA LEU A 208 -11.35 -15.62 0.75
C LEU A 208 -11.78 -16.92 0.08
N GLN A 209 -13.01 -16.96 -0.46
CA GLN A 209 -13.56 -18.12 -1.16
C GLN A 209 -13.31 -18.07 -2.67
N LEU A 210 -12.82 -16.95 -3.20
CA LEU A 210 -12.54 -16.80 -4.62
C LEU A 210 -11.14 -17.26 -4.96
N ALA A 211 -10.99 -17.94 -6.10
CA ALA A 211 -9.71 -18.26 -6.72
C ALA A 211 -9.73 -17.77 -8.18
N PRO A 212 -9.42 -16.47 -8.43
CA PRO A 212 -9.35 -15.95 -9.79
C PRO A 212 -8.30 -16.70 -10.61
N SER A 213 -8.60 -17.02 -11.86
CA SER A 213 -7.65 -17.67 -12.76
C SER A 213 -6.51 -16.72 -13.16
N ALA A 214 -5.40 -17.27 -13.65
CA ALA A 214 -4.29 -16.45 -14.17
C ALA A 214 -4.74 -15.51 -15.30
N GLU A 215 -5.68 -15.93 -16.14
CA GLU A 215 -6.24 -15.10 -17.22
C GLU A 215 -7.09 -13.96 -16.67
N GLN A 216 -7.91 -14.23 -15.65
CA GLN A 216 -8.72 -13.21 -14.98
C GLN A 216 -7.84 -12.17 -14.29
N LEU A 217 -6.79 -12.62 -13.59
CA LEU A 217 -5.80 -11.72 -12.97
C LEU A 217 -5.10 -10.87 -14.03
N ALA A 218 -4.65 -11.47 -15.14
CA ALA A 218 -3.98 -10.76 -16.22
C ALA A 218 -4.89 -9.69 -16.87
N ARG A 219 -6.19 -9.95 -17.02
CA ARG A 219 -7.16 -8.96 -17.51
C ARG A 219 -7.32 -7.78 -16.56
N LEU A 220 -7.41 -8.04 -15.25
CA LEU A 220 -7.48 -6.98 -14.23
C LEU A 220 -6.18 -6.16 -14.21
N GLU A 221 -5.03 -6.82 -14.31
CA GLU A 221 -3.72 -6.17 -14.33
C GLU A 221 -3.49 -5.34 -15.60
N ALA A 222 -3.94 -5.81 -16.76
CA ALA A 222 -3.85 -5.06 -18.00
C ALA A 222 -4.73 -3.79 -17.97
N ALA A 223 -5.97 -3.91 -17.50
CA ALA A 223 -6.89 -2.77 -17.41
C ALA A 223 -6.43 -1.69 -16.42
N SER A 224 -5.73 -2.10 -15.35
CA SER A 224 -5.28 -1.21 -14.29
C SER A 224 -3.83 -0.74 -14.41
N ALA A 225 -3.10 -1.18 -15.43
CA ALA A 225 -1.67 -0.92 -15.58
C ALA A 225 -1.34 0.59 -15.47
N VAL A 226 -0.17 0.88 -14.90
CA VAL A 226 0.41 2.22 -14.84
C VAL A 226 1.68 2.23 -15.67
N ALA A 227 1.91 3.33 -16.41
CA ALA A 227 3.19 3.55 -17.08
C ALA A 227 4.30 3.62 -16.01
N PRO A 228 5.35 2.77 -16.07
CA PRO A 228 6.46 2.84 -15.14
C PRO A 228 7.20 4.17 -15.22
N GLY A 229 7.32 4.74 -16.43
CA GLY A 229 8.07 5.97 -16.70
C GLY A 229 9.59 5.78 -16.60
N THR A 230 10.31 6.89 -16.74
CA THR A 230 11.78 6.94 -16.62
C THR A 230 12.22 6.81 -15.15
N PRO A 231 13.28 6.03 -14.85
CA PRO A 231 14.15 5.27 -15.77
C PRO A 231 13.67 3.83 -16.07
N HIS A 232 12.59 3.37 -15.44
CA HIS A 232 12.14 1.98 -15.49
C HIS A 232 11.88 1.45 -16.91
N GLU A 233 11.22 2.23 -17.76
CA GLU A 233 10.94 1.83 -19.15
C GLU A 233 12.21 1.65 -19.98
N GLN A 234 13.19 2.55 -19.80
CA GLN A 234 14.49 2.46 -20.46
C GLN A 234 15.25 1.21 -19.98
N ILE A 235 15.26 0.97 -18.66
CA ILE A 235 15.91 -0.20 -18.08
C ILE A 235 15.28 -1.49 -18.63
N ALA A 236 13.95 -1.58 -18.63
CA ALA A 236 13.24 -2.75 -19.13
C ALA A 236 13.54 -3.04 -20.62
N GLY A 237 13.63 -1.98 -21.44
CA GLY A 237 13.99 -2.12 -22.86
C GLY A 237 15.43 -2.57 -23.11
N GLN A 238 16.36 -2.22 -22.21
CA GLN A 238 17.78 -2.59 -22.32
C GLN A 238 18.11 -3.92 -21.64
N LEU A 239 17.27 -4.36 -20.69
CA LEU A 239 17.54 -5.51 -19.83
C LEU A 239 17.88 -6.79 -20.61
N PRO A 240 17.17 -7.18 -21.70
CA PRO A 240 17.54 -8.37 -22.47
C PRO A 240 18.98 -8.31 -23.01
N ALA A 241 19.42 -7.15 -23.48
CA ALA A 241 20.79 -6.99 -23.98
C ALA A 241 21.83 -7.05 -22.85
N VAL A 242 21.53 -6.41 -21.70
CA VAL A 242 22.39 -6.45 -20.51
C VAL A 242 22.54 -7.86 -19.96
N LEU A 243 21.50 -8.69 -20.06
CA LEU A 243 21.48 -10.09 -19.63
C LEU A 243 21.98 -11.08 -20.71
N GLY A 244 22.63 -10.58 -21.76
CA GLY A 244 23.23 -11.41 -22.81
C GLY A 244 22.23 -12.02 -23.81
N GLY A 245 20.97 -11.57 -23.82
CA GLY A 245 19.94 -12.00 -24.77
C GLY A 245 19.36 -13.39 -24.47
N HIS A 246 19.65 -13.97 -23.31
CA HIS A 246 19.18 -15.30 -22.93
C HIS A 246 17.71 -15.23 -22.48
N PRO A 247 16.78 -15.91 -23.17
CA PRO A 247 15.37 -15.90 -22.78
C PRO A 247 15.11 -16.61 -21.45
N ASP A 248 16.04 -17.47 -21.02
CA ASP A 248 15.95 -18.27 -19.79
C ASP A 248 16.66 -17.63 -18.58
N PHE A 249 17.09 -16.37 -18.69
CA PHE A 249 17.76 -15.69 -17.58
C PHE A 249 16.79 -15.56 -16.39
N ARG A 250 17.12 -16.21 -15.27
CA ARG A 250 16.31 -16.18 -14.06
C ARG A 250 16.69 -14.98 -13.20
N LEU A 251 15.75 -14.03 -13.08
CA LEU A 251 15.88 -12.92 -12.15
C LEU A 251 15.74 -13.41 -10.69
N PRO A 252 16.37 -12.71 -9.72
CA PRO A 252 16.21 -13.05 -8.31
C PRO A 252 14.76 -12.85 -7.86
N SER A 253 14.28 -13.70 -6.96
CA SER A 253 12.93 -13.60 -6.40
C SER A 253 12.74 -12.42 -5.45
N ILE A 254 13.84 -11.87 -4.93
CA ILE A 254 13.89 -10.63 -4.16
C ILE A 254 14.59 -9.59 -5.05
N PRO A 255 14.00 -8.41 -5.28
CA PRO A 255 14.65 -7.36 -6.04
C PRO A 255 15.97 -6.94 -5.38
N VAL A 256 16.96 -6.55 -6.19
CA VAL A 256 18.26 -6.10 -5.70
C VAL A 256 18.17 -4.62 -5.31
N ALA A 257 18.49 -4.31 -4.05
CA ALA A 257 18.60 -2.95 -3.52
C ALA A 257 20.00 -2.35 -3.75
#